data_AF-A0A951CHY1-F1
#
_entry.id   AF-A0A951CHY1-F1
#
_cell.length_a   1.000
_cell.length_b   1.000
_cell.length_c   1.000
_cell.angle_alpha   90.00
_cell.angle_beta   90.00
_cell.angle_gamma   90.00
#
_symmetry.space_group_name_H-M   'P 1'
#
loop_
_entity.id
_entity.type
_entity.pdbx_description
1 polymer ?
#
loop_
_entity_poly.entity_id
_entity_poly.type
_entity_poly.pdbx_seq_one_letter_code
_entity_poly.pdbx_strand_id
1 'polypeptide(L)'
;IGKHIKAPAGDGQWRTVVGVLGDVRQYSLSKDFPDWVTGALYMPYAQSMREDGQIPAAMTLLAKTSSHSPLIATEIRSLAQDQAPDVPVGEAKPLEDTISSSISDFRSTIRVFMSFAGIALLLAAIGIYGLVSYWVTQRTYEIGLRLALGATRPRILTMILTQSLRVTLYGIFAGLFSAFLLTRYLGSLLYGVAPTDPMTFGAVAAVLLGVAITATGFPAWKAARIDPVKSLRVE
;
A
#
# COMPACT_ATOMS: atom_id res chain seq x y z
N ILE A 1 36.38 15.03 3.04
CA ILE A 1 37.48 14.25 3.64
C ILE A 1 38.58 15.24 4.05
N GLY A 2 39.25 15.03 5.19
CA GLY A 2 40.31 15.90 5.73
C GLY A 2 39.83 17.16 6.47
N LYS A 3 38.52 17.38 6.56
CA LYS A 3 37.92 18.49 7.33
C LYS A 3 37.82 18.12 8.80
N HIS A 4 37.76 19.12 9.67
CA HIS A 4 37.58 18.93 11.11
C HIS A 4 36.14 19.20 11.50
N ILE A 5 35.56 18.31 12.32
CA ILE A 5 34.21 18.45 12.85
C ILE A 5 34.23 18.25 14.36
N LYS A 6 33.29 18.91 15.05
CA LYS A 6 33.02 18.71 16.47
C LYS A 6 31.67 18.00 16.57
N ALA A 7 31.63 16.85 17.23
CA ALA A 7 30.38 16.10 17.40
C ALA A 7 29.43 16.90 18.32
N PRO A 8 28.15 17.12 17.95
CA PRO A 8 27.21 17.92 18.75
C PRO A 8 26.92 17.35 20.14
N ALA A 9 27.17 16.06 20.37
CA ALA A 9 26.90 15.34 21.63
C ALA A 9 28.12 14.56 22.15
N GLY A 10 29.34 15.05 21.89
CA GLY A 10 30.59 14.41 22.31
C GLY A 10 31.44 15.32 23.21
N ASP A 11 32.57 14.80 23.68
CA ASP A 11 33.65 15.44 24.48
C ASP A 11 34.20 16.81 24.03
N GLY A 12 33.64 17.39 22.98
CA GLY A 12 34.02 18.67 22.44
C GLY A 12 35.35 18.71 21.69
N GLN A 13 35.98 17.56 21.42
CA GLN A 13 37.23 17.48 20.68
C GLN A 13 37.03 17.58 19.16
N TRP A 14 37.97 18.23 18.49
CA TRP A 14 38.05 18.27 17.03
C TRP A 14 38.47 16.90 16.48
N ARG A 15 37.70 16.39 15.52
CA ARG A 15 37.98 15.11 14.84
C ARG A 15 38.10 15.31 13.34
N THR A 16 39.00 14.57 12.69
CA THR A 16 39.21 14.64 11.24
C THR A 16 38.30 13.67 10.50
N VAL A 17 37.62 14.16 9.46
CA VAL A 17 36.75 13.35 8.60
C VAL A 17 37.59 12.48 7.68
N VAL A 18 37.70 11.19 7.98
CA VAL A 18 38.47 10.20 7.21
C VAL A 18 37.72 9.66 5.98
N GLY A 19 36.39 9.80 5.94
CA GLY A 19 35.56 9.30 4.85
C GLY A 19 34.18 9.94 4.85
N VAL A 20 33.49 9.88 3.72
CA VAL A 20 32.08 10.26 3.57
C VAL A 20 31.38 9.10 2.88
N LEU A 21 30.34 8.57 3.51
CA LEU A 21 29.49 7.53 2.96
C LEU A 21 28.31 8.20 2.24
N GLY A 22 27.70 7.49 1.29
CA GLY A 22 26.42 7.89 0.71
C GLY A 22 25.27 7.75 1.72
N ASP A 23 24.05 7.97 1.25
CA ASP A 23 22.85 7.90 2.10
C ASP A 23 22.68 6.49 2.69
N VAL A 24 22.48 6.45 4.01
CA VAL A 24 22.30 5.21 4.78
C VAL A 24 20.91 5.17 5.41
N ARG A 25 20.24 4.04 5.27
CA ARG A 25 18.92 3.79 5.85
C ARG A 25 19.04 3.15 7.22
N GLN A 26 19.33 3.97 8.23
CA GLN A 26 19.59 3.51 9.59
C GLN A 26 18.34 3.47 10.49
N TYR A 27 17.35 4.33 10.25
CA TYR A 27 16.16 4.45 11.11
C TYR A 27 14.92 3.74 10.55
N SER A 28 14.73 3.77 9.24
CA SER A 28 13.62 3.11 8.56
C SER A 28 14.03 2.69 7.15
N LEU A 29 13.38 1.64 6.64
CA LEU A 29 13.52 1.24 5.24
C LEU A 29 12.75 2.16 4.28
N SER A 30 11.73 2.87 4.79
CA SER A 30 10.78 3.67 4.01
C SER A 30 10.98 5.19 4.14
N LYS A 31 11.69 5.66 5.18
CA LYS A 31 12.07 7.06 5.35
C LYS A 31 13.57 7.15 5.54
N ASP A 32 14.15 8.21 4.98
CA ASP A 32 15.50 8.64 5.32
C ASP A 32 15.54 9.15 6.79
N PHE A 33 16.61 9.82 7.17
CA PHE A 33 16.74 10.38 8.51
C PHE A 33 15.50 11.23 8.90
N PRO A 34 14.98 11.11 10.13
CA PRO A 34 13.93 11.99 10.62
C PRO A 34 14.34 13.47 10.51
N ASP A 35 13.38 14.39 10.41
CA ASP A 35 13.66 15.83 10.23
C ASP A 35 14.55 16.43 11.35
N TRP A 36 14.57 15.80 12.52
CA TRP A 36 15.43 16.18 13.65
C TRP A 36 16.86 15.59 13.59
N VAL A 37 17.18 14.78 12.58
CA VAL A 37 18.48 14.16 12.36
C VAL A 37 19.12 14.72 11.09
N THR A 38 20.20 15.48 11.25
CA THR A 38 20.91 16.12 10.13
C THR A 38 21.88 15.17 9.40
N GLY A 39 22.11 13.97 9.94
CA GLY A 39 22.94 12.93 9.33
C GLY A 39 23.48 11.93 10.36
N ALA A 40 24.16 10.90 9.87
CA ALA A 40 24.87 9.92 10.70
C ALA A 40 26.38 10.21 10.75
N LEU A 41 26.94 10.10 11.95
CA LEU A 41 28.38 10.16 12.18
C LEU A 41 28.85 8.78 12.65
N TYR A 42 29.67 8.12 11.84
CA TYR A 42 30.35 6.89 12.22
C TYR A 42 31.70 7.24 12.84
N MET A 43 31.93 6.76 14.05
CA MET A 43 33.20 6.95 14.78
C MET A 43 33.62 5.65 15.47
N PRO A 44 34.94 5.44 15.67
CA PRO A 44 35.41 4.31 16.47
C PRO A 44 34.82 4.35 17.87
N TYR A 45 34.34 3.21 18.38
CA TYR A 45 33.71 3.10 19.70
C TYR A 45 34.62 3.59 20.84
N ALA A 46 35.93 3.32 20.76
CA ALA A 46 36.91 3.82 21.72
C ALA A 46 37.03 5.37 21.75
N GLN A 47 36.54 6.05 20.71
CA GLN A 47 36.58 7.51 20.58
C GLN A 47 35.20 8.15 20.77
N SER A 48 34.14 7.39 21.06
CA SER A 48 32.77 7.89 21.15
C SER A 48 32.39 8.41 22.54
N MET A 49 33.33 9.04 23.26
CA MET A 49 33.07 9.59 24.59
C MET A 49 32.01 10.71 24.53
N ARG A 50 31.00 10.60 25.41
CA ARG A 50 29.96 11.61 25.63
C ARG A 50 30.53 12.79 26.41
N GLU A 51 29.76 13.88 26.50
CA GLU A 51 30.13 15.09 27.26
C GLU A 51 30.41 14.84 28.74
N ASP A 52 29.80 13.80 29.33
CA ASP A 52 30.02 13.35 30.71
C ASP A 52 31.29 12.48 30.87
N GLY A 53 32.08 12.30 29.81
CA GLY A 53 33.28 11.47 29.79
C GLY A 53 32.99 9.96 29.75
N GLN A 54 31.72 9.55 29.66
CA GLN A 54 31.35 8.14 29.59
C GLN A 54 31.26 7.63 28.15
N ILE A 55 31.51 6.33 27.99
CA ILE A 55 31.28 5.63 26.72
C ILE A 55 29.76 5.40 26.58
N PRO A 56 29.17 5.52 25.38
CA PRO A 56 27.76 5.26 25.15
C PRO A 56 27.34 3.89 25.70
N ALA A 57 26.29 3.88 26.52
CA ALA A 57 25.84 2.73 27.29
C ALA A 57 25.25 1.57 26.46
N ALA A 58 25.17 1.69 25.13
CA ALA A 58 24.57 0.69 24.26
C ALA A 58 25.48 0.38 23.07
N MET A 59 25.91 -0.89 22.99
CA MET A 59 26.63 -1.45 21.86
C MET A 59 25.74 -2.49 21.18
N THR A 60 25.42 -2.26 19.90
CA THR A 60 24.73 -3.26 19.08
C THR A 60 25.77 -4.05 18.29
N LEU A 61 25.81 -5.37 18.50
CA LEU A 61 26.66 -6.27 17.76
C LEU A 61 25.88 -6.93 16.63
N LEU A 62 26.46 -6.91 15.44
CA LEU A 62 25.93 -7.58 14.25
C LEU A 62 26.84 -8.77 13.94
N ALA A 63 26.33 -9.99 14.14
CA ALA A 63 27.02 -11.21 13.79
C ALA A 63 26.42 -11.79 12.50
N LYS A 64 27.27 -12.02 11.49
CA LYS A 64 26.86 -12.72 10.27
C LYS A 64 27.04 -14.22 10.47
N THR A 65 25.94 -14.95 10.45
CA THR A 65 25.93 -16.42 10.54
C THR A 65 25.64 -17.05 9.17
N SER A 66 26.20 -18.23 8.91
CA SER A 66 25.88 -19.06 7.74
C SER A 66 24.60 -19.88 7.91
N SER A 67 24.13 -20.04 9.15
CA SER A 67 22.93 -20.80 9.50
C SER A 67 21.80 -19.87 9.95
N HIS A 68 20.58 -20.12 9.48
CA HIS A 68 19.37 -19.34 9.78
C HIS A 68 18.62 -19.83 11.03
N SER A 69 19.28 -20.62 11.89
CA SER A 69 18.64 -21.19 13.08
C SER A 69 18.43 -20.10 14.14
N PRO A 70 17.19 -19.92 14.65
CA PRO A 70 16.91 -18.96 15.72
C PRO A 70 17.64 -19.29 17.03
N LEU A 71 18.13 -20.53 17.17
CA LEU A 71 18.92 -20.97 18.33
C LEU A 71 20.27 -20.26 18.44
N ILE A 72 20.82 -19.76 17.33
CA ILE A 72 22.11 -19.06 17.31
C ILE A 72 22.03 -17.75 18.10
N ALA A 73 20.89 -17.07 18.06
CA ALA A 73 20.69 -15.86 18.84
C ALA A 73 20.73 -16.16 20.35
N THR A 74 20.14 -17.28 20.76
CA THR A 74 20.19 -17.75 22.15
C THR A 74 21.59 -18.18 22.57
N GLU A 75 22.33 -18.85 21.69
CA GLU A 75 23.70 -19.33 21.94
C GLU A 75 24.72 -18.18 22.01
N ILE A 76 24.62 -17.19 21.13
CA ILE A 76 25.42 -15.96 21.21
C ILE A 76 25.12 -15.23 22.53
N ARG A 77 23.86 -15.16 22.93
CA ARG A 77 23.46 -14.53 24.19
C ARG A 77 24.05 -15.26 25.39
N SER A 78 23.99 -16.59 25.44
CA SER A 78 24.56 -17.36 26.55
C SER A 78 26.08 -17.18 26.61
N LEU A 79 26.78 -17.26 25.47
CA LEU A 79 28.22 -17.03 25.42
C LEU A 79 28.63 -15.62 25.86
N ALA A 80 27.87 -14.60 25.46
CA ALA A 80 28.11 -13.22 25.89
C ALA A 80 27.89 -13.06 27.40
N GLN A 81 26.87 -13.71 27.95
CA GLN A 81 26.55 -13.64 29.38
C GLN A 81 27.55 -14.42 30.23
N ASP A 82 28.12 -15.51 29.71
CA ASP A 82 29.20 -16.27 30.36
C ASP A 82 30.52 -15.48 30.39
N GLN A 83 30.85 -14.73 29.33
CA GLN A 83 32.08 -13.94 29.27
C GLN A 83 32.00 -12.59 29.98
N ALA A 84 30.82 -11.96 30.00
CA ALA A 84 30.61 -10.64 30.60
C ALA A 84 29.30 -10.63 31.43
N PRO A 85 29.30 -11.21 32.64
CA PRO A 85 28.09 -11.35 33.46
C PRO A 85 27.51 -10.02 33.94
N ASP A 86 28.37 -8.99 33.99
CA ASP A 86 28.08 -7.62 34.43
C ASP A 86 27.48 -6.74 33.34
N VAL A 87 27.44 -7.21 32.09
CA VAL A 87 26.87 -6.48 30.95
C VAL A 87 25.46 -7.01 30.64
N PRO A 88 24.40 -6.19 30.77
CA PRO A 88 23.06 -6.58 30.36
C PRO A 88 23.00 -6.85 28.85
N VAL A 89 23.01 -8.12 28.45
CA VAL A 89 22.84 -8.50 27.05
C VAL A 89 21.37 -8.32 26.68
N GLY A 90 21.12 -7.40 25.75
CA GLY A 90 19.80 -7.15 25.17
C GLY A 90 19.25 -8.37 24.42
N GLU A 91 18.05 -8.21 23.86
CA GLU A 91 17.42 -9.28 23.09
C GLU A 91 18.22 -9.56 21.81
N ALA A 92 18.82 -10.75 21.72
CA ALA A 92 19.41 -11.25 20.49
C ALA A 92 18.27 -11.71 19.57
N LYS A 93 18.10 -11.03 18.43
CA LYS A 93 17.08 -11.34 17.44
C LYS A 93 17.69 -11.41 16.04
N PRO A 94 17.18 -12.29 15.16
CA PRO A 94 17.48 -12.23 13.74
C PRO A 94 17.23 -10.83 13.19
N LEU A 95 18.07 -10.39 12.25
CA LEU A 95 17.91 -9.09 11.61
C LEU A 95 16.59 -9.03 10.83
N GLU A 96 16.16 -10.18 10.29
CA GLU A 96 14.88 -10.38 9.60
C GLU A 96 13.69 -10.03 10.49
N ASP A 97 13.73 -10.39 11.77
CA ASP A 97 12.65 -10.06 12.72
C ASP A 97 12.60 -8.56 12.98
N THR A 98 13.76 -7.92 13.10
CA THR A 98 13.87 -6.46 13.25
C THR A 98 13.29 -5.76 12.01
N ILE A 99 13.67 -6.20 10.81
CA ILE A 99 13.13 -5.71 9.54
C ILE A 99 11.62 -5.92 9.45
N SER A 100 11.13 -7.10 9.84
CA SER A 100 9.71 -7.45 9.78
C SER A 100 8.87 -6.59 10.72
N SER A 101 9.42 -6.26 11.90
CA SER A 101 8.75 -5.40 12.90
C SER A 101 8.56 -3.98 12.39
N SER A 102 9.56 -3.41 11.68
CA SER A 102 9.43 -2.10 11.03
C SER A 102 8.39 -2.07 9.90
N ILE A 103 8.04 -3.22 9.33
CA ILE A 103 7.01 -3.36 8.29
C ILE A 103 5.63 -3.67 8.90
N SER A 104 5.57 -4.11 10.16
CA SER A 104 4.33 -4.54 10.83
C SER A 104 3.29 -3.43 10.96
N ASP A 105 3.72 -2.21 11.29
CA ASP A 105 2.83 -1.04 11.39
C ASP A 105 2.13 -0.76 10.06
N PHE A 106 2.88 -0.82 8.96
CA PHE A 106 2.34 -0.63 7.62
C PHE A 106 1.35 -1.73 7.24
N ARG A 107 1.61 -2.98 7.62
CA ARG A 107 0.72 -4.13 7.38
C ARG A 107 -0.61 -4.03 8.13
N SER A 108 -0.64 -3.39 9.29
CA SER A 108 -1.89 -3.21 10.03
C SER A 108 -2.77 -2.14 9.39
N THR A 109 -2.18 -1.00 9.02
CA THR A 109 -2.89 0.07 8.31
C THR A 109 -3.43 -0.40 6.96
N ILE A 110 -2.65 -1.14 6.16
CA ILE A 110 -3.11 -1.61 4.85
C ILE A 110 -4.28 -2.59 4.95
N ARG A 111 -4.35 -3.41 6.00
CA ARG A 111 -5.48 -4.33 6.23
C ARG A 111 -6.79 -3.58 6.43
N VAL A 112 -6.76 -2.46 7.16
CA VAL A 112 -7.95 -1.61 7.36
C VAL A 112 -8.34 -0.90 6.06
N PHE A 113 -7.37 -0.40 5.28
CA PHE A 113 -7.69 0.18 3.97
C PHE A 113 -8.26 -0.85 3.00
N MET A 114 -7.74 -2.08 3.02
CA MET A 114 -8.25 -3.18 2.19
C MET A 114 -9.69 -3.56 2.58
N SER A 115 -10.05 -3.52 3.86
CA SER A 115 -11.44 -3.79 4.27
C SER A 115 -12.38 -2.68 3.80
N PHE A 116 -12.00 -1.41 3.95
CA PHE A 116 -12.78 -0.28 3.41
C PHE A 116 -12.90 -0.36 1.88
N ALA A 117 -11.81 -0.67 1.17
CA ALA A 117 -11.83 -0.85 -0.28
C ALA A 117 -12.78 -1.97 -0.70
N GLY A 118 -12.77 -3.11 0.01
CA GLY A 118 -13.69 -4.23 -0.25
C GLY A 118 -15.15 -3.83 -0.06
N ILE A 119 -15.48 -3.12 1.02
CA ILE A 119 -16.85 -2.63 1.29
C ILE A 119 -17.28 -1.62 0.21
N ALA A 120 -16.41 -0.67 -0.14
CA ALA A 120 -16.69 0.32 -1.17
C ALA A 120 -16.96 -0.35 -2.54
N LEU A 121 -16.20 -1.39 -2.87
CA LEU A 121 -16.34 -2.16 -4.10
C LEU A 121 -17.66 -2.95 -4.13
N LEU A 122 -18.07 -3.53 -2.99
CA LEU A 122 -19.38 -4.17 -2.84
C LEU A 122 -20.52 -3.15 -3.00
N LEU A 123 -20.43 -1.99 -2.36
CA LEU A 123 -21.42 -0.93 -2.48
C LEU A 123 -21.53 -0.41 -3.93
N ALA A 124 -20.39 -0.25 -4.61
CA ALA A 124 -20.35 0.10 -6.03
C ALA A 124 -21.05 -0.97 -6.88
N ALA A 125 -20.75 -2.26 -6.65
CA ALA A 125 -21.38 -3.36 -7.37
C ALA A 125 -22.91 -3.39 -7.17
N ILE A 126 -23.37 -3.24 -5.91
CA ILE A 126 -24.79 -3.17 -5.56
C ILE A 126 -25.47 -1.96 -6.22
N GLY A 127 -24.82 -0.80 -6.19
CA GLY A 127 -25.34 0.42 -6.80
C GLY A 127 -25.48 0.31 -8.32
N ILE A 128 -24.46 -0.23 -8.99
CA ILE A 128 -24.48 -0.49 -10.44
C ILE A 128 -25.59 -1.50 -10.79
N TYR A 129 -25.68 -2.60 -10.03
CA TYR A 129 -26.74 -3.59 -10.21
C TYR A 129 -28.12 -2.96 -10.07
N GLY A 130 -28.35 -2.19 -9.00
CA GLY A 130 -29.63 -1.53 -8.72
C GLY A 130 -30.01 -0.54 -9.81
N LEU A 131 -29.08 0.30 -10.24
CA LEU A 131 -29.29 1.29 -11.31
C LEU A 131 -29.65 0.61 -12.64
N VAL A 132 -28.88 -0.41 -13.05
CA VAL A 132 -29.14 -1.11 -14.31
C VAL A 132 -30.43 -1.93 -14.23
N SER A 133 -30.70 -2.60 -13.12
CA SER A 133 -31.96 -3.33 -12.92
C SER A 133 -33.17 -2.39 -12.99
N TYR A 134 -33.06 -1.18 -12.42
CA TYR A 134 -34.10 -0.15 -12.52
C TYR A 134 -34.32 0.29 -13.97
N TRP A 135 -33.24 0.58 -14.71
CA TRP A 135 -33.31 0.99 -16.11
C TRP A 135 -33.91 -0.08 -17.02
N VAL A 136 -33.52 -1.34 -16.81
CA VAL A 136 -34.11 -2.48 -17.53
C VAL A 136 -35.60 -2.57 -17.25
N THR A 137 -36.00 -2.41 -15.99
CA THR A 137 -37.41 -2.52 -15.59
C THR A 137 -38.26 -1.44 -16.25
N GLN A 138 -37.80 -0.18 -16.24
CA GLN A 138 -38.49 0.92 -16.93
C GLN A 138 -38.59 0.74 -18.45
N ARG A 139 -37.61 0.05 -19.07
CA ARG A 139 -37.57 -0.19 -20.53
C ARG A 139 -38.11 -1.56 -20.93
N THR A 140 -38.77 -2.28 -20.03
CA THR A 140 -39.29 -3.63 -20.29
C THR A 140 -40.21 -3.67 -21.51
N TYR A 141 -41.08 -2.66 -21.68
CA TYR A 141 -41.98 -2.56 -22.82
C TYR A 141 -41.23 -2.38 -24.15
N GLU A 142 -40.27 -1.45 -24.21
CA GLU A 142 -39.43 -1.24 -25.42
C GLU A 142 -38.62 -2.48 -25.77
N ILE A 143 -38.06 -3.15 -24.76
CA ILE A 143 -37.27 -4.38 -24.91
C ILE A 143 -38.16 -5.52 -25.41
N GLY A 144 -39.37 -5.66 -24.85
CA GLY A 144 -40.39 -6.62 -25.27
C GLY A 144 -40.86 -6.39 -26.71
N LEU A 145 -41.12 -5.13 -27.09
CA LEU A 145 -41.48 -4.76 -28.47
C LEU A 145 -40.34 -5.11 -29.45
N ARG A 146 -39.08 -4.80 -29.12
CA ARG A 146 -37.94 -5.16 -29.97
C ARG A 146 -37.77 -6.67 -30.11
N LEU A 147 -37.97 -7.43 -29.05
CA LEU A 147 -37.95 -8.91 -29.09
C LEU A 147 -39.09 -9.45 -29.97
N ALA A 148 -40.30 -8.87 -29.87
CA ALA A 148 -41.45 -9.24 -30.70
C ALA A 148 -41.23 -8.91 -32.19
N LEU A 149 -40.51 -7.81 -32.48
CA LEU A 149 -40.07 -7.42 -33.84
C LEU A 149 -38.87 -8.25 -34.35
N GLY A 150 -38.43 -9.28 -33.62
CA GLY A 150 -37.39 -10.21 -34.05
C GLY A 150 -35.96 -9.84 -33.66
N ALA A 151 -35.75 -8.89 -32.74
CA ALA A 151 -34.42 -8.62 -32.21
C ALA A 151 -33.87 -9.86 -31.48
N THR A 152 -32.61 -10.22 -31.75
CA THR A 152 -31.97 -11.36 -31.10
C THR A 152 -31.54 -11.02 -29.67
N ARG A 153 -31.63 -11.99 -28.75
CA ARG A 153 -31.20 -11.83 -27.34
C ARG A 153 -29.75 -11.28 -27.19
N PRO A 154 -28.75 -11.70 -27.98
CA PRO A 154 -27.40 -11.12 -27.93
C PRO A 154 -27.35 -9.64 -28.29
N ARG A 155 -28.26 -9.14 -29.14
CA ARG A 155 -28.34 -7.72 -29.51
C ARG A 155 -28.86 -6.86 -28.35
N ILE A 156 -29.80 -7.39 -27.56
CA ILE A 156 -30.29 -6.72 -26.35
C ILE A 156 -29.20 -6.72 -25.26
N LEU A 157 -28.52 -7.85 -25.07
CA LEU A 157 -27.39 -7.98 -24.14
C LEU A 157 -26.28 -6.97 -24.46
N THR A 158 -25.80 -6.94 -25.70
CA THR A 158 -24.73 -6.01 -26.11
C THR A 158 -25.18 -4.57 -25.96
N MET A 159 -26.43 -4.21 -26.27
CA MET A 159 -26.94 -2.85 -26.07
C MET A 159 -26.84 -2.42 -24.59
N ILE A 160 -27.33 -3.25 -23.67
CA ILE A 160 -27.33 -2.95 -22.23
C ILE A 160 -25.90 -2.85 -21.71
N LEU A 161 -25.04 -3.82 -22.07
CA LEU A 161 -23.64 -3.83 -21.67
C LEU A 161 -22.87 -2.62 -22.20
N THR A 162 -23.11 -2.21 -23.46
CA THR A 162 -22.42 -1.04 -24.03
C THR A 162 -22.84 0.25 -23.34
N GLN A 163 -24.13 0.37 -22.99
CA GLN A 163 -24.65 1.54 -22.29
C GLN A 163 -24.12 1.61 -20.85
N SER A 164 -24.10 0.49 -20.13
CA SER A 164 -23.53 0.45 -18.78
C SER A 164 -22.03 0.71 -18.81
N LEU A 165 -21.30 0.10 -19.75
CA LEU A 165 -19.85 0.27 -19.86
C LEU A 165 -19.46 1.73 -20.14
N ARG A 166 -20.23 2.47 -20.94
CA ARG A 166 -20.00 3.92 -21.15
C ARG A 166 -20.10 4.70 -19.84
N VAL A 167 -21.15 4.47 -19.05
CA VAL A 167 -21.33 5.15 -17.75
C VAL A 167 -20.19 4.76 -16.79
N THR A 168 -19.83 3.48 -16.76
CA THR A 168 -18.68 2.99 -15.99
C THR A 168 -17.38 3.68 -16.40
N LEU A 169 -17.10 3.81 -17.70
CA LEU A 169 -15.89 4.46 -18.19
C LEU A 169 -15.81 5.94 -17.78
N TYR A 170 -16.93 6.66 -17.82
CA TYR A 170 -16.97 8.04 -17.32
C TYR A 170 -16.72 8.11 -15.80
N GLY A 171 -17.31 7.19 -15.03
CA GLY A 171 -17.07 7.09 -13.60
C GLY A 171 -15.61 6.77 -13.25
N ILE A 172 -15.01 5.79 -13.95
CA ILE A 172 -13.60 5.42 -13.78
C ILE A 172 -12.71 6.61 -14.15
N PHE A 173 -12.95 7.26 -15.28
CA PHE A 173 -12.17 8.41 -15.72
C PHE A 173 -12.24 9.54 -14.68
N ALA A 174 -13.45 9.92 -14.24
CA ALA A 174 -13.63 10.96 -13.23
C ALA A 174 -12.96 10.60 -11.90
N GLY A 175 -13.07 9.34 -11.47
CA GLY A 175 -12.45 8.83 -10.24
C GLY A 175 -10.93 8.85 -10.31
N LEU A 176 -10.33 8.33 -11.38
CA LEU A 176 -8.87 8.34 -11.58
C LEU A 176 -8.33 9.76 -11.72
N PHE A 177 -9.04 10.63 -12.44
CA PHE A 177 -8.67 12.04 -12.57
C PHE A 177 -8.68 12.75 -11.21
N SER A 178 -9.72 12.52 -10.40
CA SER A 178 -9.82 13.08 -9.04
C SER A 178 -8.72 12.53 -8.13
N ALA A 179 -8.45 11.22 -8.19
CA ALA A 179 -7.38 10.58 -7.42
C ALA A 179 -6.01 11.16 -7.80
N PHE A 180 -5.73 11.33 -9.10
CA PHE A 180 -4.50 11.93 -9.59
C PHE A 180 -4.29 13.35 -9.04
N LEU A 181 -5.33 14.21 -9.10
CA LEU A 181 -5.26 15.57 -8.57
C LEU A 181 -5.03 15.58 -7.05
N LEU A 182 -5.73 14.71 -6.31
CA LEU A 182 -5.62 14.65 -4.86
C LEU A 182 -4.25 14.12 -4.42
N THR A 183 -3.71 13.09 -5.08
CA THR A 183 -2.35 12.59 -4.82
C THR A 183 -1.32 13.66 -5.12
N ARG A 184 -1.49 14.44 -6.20
CA ARG A 184 -0.61 15.55 -6.53
C ARG A 184 -0.65 16.65 -5.47
N TYR A 185 -1.84 16.98 -4.98
CA TYR A 185 -2.02 17.95 -3.91
C TYR A 185 -1.39 17.49 -2.59
N LEU A 186 -1.62 16.24 -2.19
CA LEU A 186 -1.02 15.66 -0.98
C LEU A 186 0.51 15.58 -1.07
N GLY A 187 1.06 15.27 -2.24
CA GLY A 187 2.50 15.30 -2.47
C GLY A 187 3.13 16.70 -2.34
N SER A 188 2.34 17.77 -2.45
CA SER A 188 2.82 19.13 -2.16
C SER A 188 2.87 19.46 -0.66
N LEU A 189 2.16 18.68 0.17
CA LEU A 189 2.05 18.89 1.62
C LEU A 189 2.93 17.92 2.42
N LEU A 190 3.17 16.70 1.93
CA LEU A 190 3.92 15.65 2.63
C LEU A 190 5.14 15.21 1.82
N TYR A 191 6.32 15.24 2.44
CA TYR A 191 7.56 14.68 1.90
C TYR A 191 7.47 13.15 1.82
N GLY A 192 7.87 12.57 0.68
CA GLY A 192 7.96 11.11 0.49
C GLY A 192 6.74 10.43 -0.12
N VAL A 193 5.72 11.17 -0.57
CA VAL A 193 4.64 10.60 -1.40
C VAL A 193 5.13 10.51 -2.84
N ALA A 194 5.54 9.31 -3.26
CA ALA A 194 5.98 9.08 -4.64
C ALA A 194 4.84 9.43 -5.63
N PRO A 195 5.14 10.17 -6.70
CA PRO A 195 4.12 10.63 -7.64
C PRO A 195 3.61 9.44 -8.45
N THR A 196 2.34 9.07 -8.22
CA THR A 196 1.46 8.34 -9.14
C THR A 196 2.10 7.14 -9.85
N ASP A 197 1.93 5.95 -9.29
CA ASP A 197 2.30 4.69 -9.94
C ASP A 197 1.27 4.31 -11.04
N PRO A 198 1.66 4.32 -12.33
CA PRO A 198 0.75 3.96 -13.43
C PRO A 198 0.20 2.53 -13.33
N MET A 199 0.98 1.61 -12.76
CA MET A 199 0.59 0.21 -12.63
C MET A 199 -0.59 0.07 -11.65
N THR A 200 -0.54 0.79 -10.53
CA THR A 200 -1.66 0.86 -9.58
C THR A 200 -2.92 1.45 -10.20
N PHE A 201 -2.82 2.57 -10.95
CA PHE A 201 -3.97 3.17 -11.63
C PHE A 201 -4.58 2.21 -12.67
N GLY A 202 -3.74 1.52 -13.44
CA GLY A 202 -4.18 0.50 -14.39
C GLY A 202 -4.87 -0.68 -13.72
N ALA A 203 -4.32 -1.18 -12.61
CA ALA A 203 -4.91 -2.27 -11.84
C ALA A 203 -6.28 -1.89 -11.27
N VAL A 204 -6.41 -0.69 -10.68
CA VAL A 204 -7.69 -0.17 -10.17
C VAL A 204 -8.73 -0.06 -11.29
N ALA A 205 -8.35 0.47 -12.45
CA ALA A 205 -9.25 0.55 -13.60
C ALA A 205 -9.74 -0.84 -14.05
N ALA A 206 -8.83 -1.82 -14.14
CA ALA A 206 -9.16 -3.18 -14.52
C ALA A 206 -10.11 -3.86 -13.52
N VAL A 207 -9.86 -3.69 -12.21
CA VAL A 207 -10.73 -4.20 -11.14
C VAL A 207 -12.12 -3.57 -11.22
N LEU A 208 -12.21 -2.24 -11.33
CA LEU A 208 -13.51 -1.54 -11.44
C LEU A 208 -14.29 -1.96 -12.70
N LEU A 209 -13.61 -2.17 -13.83
CA LEU A 209 -14.23 -2.72 -15.03
C LEU A 209 -14.77 -4.13 -14.81
N GLY A 210 -13.99 -5.01 -14.17
CA GLY A 210 -14.42 -6.36 -13.82
C GLY A 210 -15.65 -6.37 -12.92
N VAL A 211 -15.70 -5.48 -11.92
CA VAL A 211 -16.85 -5.30 -11.03
C VAL A 211 -18.07 -4.80 -11.80
N ALA A 212 -17.91 -3.83 -12.69
CA ALA A 212 -19.02 -3.33 -13.49
C ALA A 212 -19.58 -4.41 -14.43
N ILE A 213 -18.72 -5.17 -15.11
CA ILE A 213 -19.14 -6.26 -16.00
C ILE A 213 -19.90 -7.34 -15.21
N THR A 214 -19.38 -7.75 -14.06
CA THR A 214 -20.02 -8.78 -13.22
C THR A 214 -21.35 -8.30 -12.63
N ALA A 215 -21.41 -7.05 -12.13
CA ALA A 215 -22.63 -6.46 -11.58
C ALA A 215 -23.73 -6.25 -12.64
N THR A 216 -23.36 -5.93 -13.89
CA THR A 216 -24.31 -5.65 -14.97
C THR A 216 -24.69 -6.88 -15.79
N GLY A 217 -23.87 -7.93 -15.78
CA GLY A 217 -24.12 -9.16 -16.52
C GLY A 217 -25.43 -9.85 -16.14
N PHE A 218 -25.75 -9.92 -14.84
CA PHE A 218 -26.98 -10.56 -14.38
C PHE A 218 -28.26 -9.80 -14.78
N PRO A 219 -28.41 -8.48 -14.51
CA PRO A 219 -29.55 -7.71 -15.01
C PRO A 219 -29.69 -7.74 -16.54
N ALA A 220 -28.58 -7.66 -17.28
CA ALA A 220 -28.60 -7.69 -18.75
C ALA A 220 -29.09 -9.05 -19.28
N TRP A 221 -28.66 -10.15 -18.65
CA TRP A 221 -29.12 -11.50 -18.98
C TRP A 221 -30.60 -11.71 -18.65
N LYS A 222 -31.04 -11.20 -17.50
CA LYS A 222 -32.46 -11.21 -17.11
C LYS A 222 -33.32 -10.45 -18.14
N ALA A 223 -32.87 -9.28 -18.59
CA ALA A 223 -33.56 -8.47 -19.60
C ALA A 223 -33.73 -9.21 -20.94
N ALA A 224 -32.69 -9.90 -21.40
CA ALA A 224 -32.71 -10.63 -22.67
C ALA A 224 -33.59 -11.90 -22.64
N ARG A 225 -34.01 -12.35 -21.45
CA ARG A 225 -34.91 -13.50 -21.26
C ARG A 225 -36.37 -13.10 -20.98
N ILE A 226 -36.71 -11.81 -21.01
CA ILE A 226 -38.08 -11.36 -20.86
C ILE A 226 -38.94 -11.97 -21.96
N ASP A 227 -40.11 -12.50 -21.57
CA ASP A 227 -41.09 -13.06 -22.49
C ASP A 227 -41.89 -11.91 -23.14
N PRO A 228 -41.78 -11.70 -24.47
CA PRO A 228 -42.44 -10.60 -25.15
C PRO A 228 -43.97 -10.66 -25.01
N VAL A 229 -44.56 -11.85 -24.96
CA VAL A 229 -46.02 -12.03 -24.86
C VAL A 229 -46.52 -11.61 -23.47
N LYS A 230 -45.76 -11.89 -22.41
CA LYS A 230 -46.10 -11.41 -21.06
C LYS A 230 -45.85 -9.91 -20.92
N SER A 231 -44.83 -9.35 -21.56
CA SER A 231 -44.51 -7.93 -21.45
C SER A 231 -45.53 -6.99 -22.09
N LEU A 232 -46.29 -7.46 -23.09
CA LEU A 232 -47.34 -6.69 -23.78
C LEU A 232 -48.72 -6.82 -23.13
N ARG A 233 -48.88 -7.75 -22.17
CA ARG A 233 -50.15 -8.07 -21.52
C ARG A 233 -50.28 -7.47 -20.11
N VAL A 234 -49.24 -6.74 -19.67
CA VAL A 234 -49.27 -5.97 -18.42
C VAL A 234 -49.81 -4.57 -18.76
N GLU A 235 -51.12 -4.48 -18.83
CA GLU A 235 -51.91 -3.27 -18.53
C GLU A 235 -52.91 -3.64 -17.43
#